data_AF-A0A7S2TYY2-F1
#
_entry.id   AF-A0A7S2TYY2-F1
#
_cell.length_a   1.000
_cell.length_b   1.000
_cell.length_c   1.000
_cell.angle_alpha   90.00
_cell.angle_beta   90.00
_cell.angle_gamma   90.00
#
_symmetry.space_group_name_H-M   'P 1'
#
loop_
_entity.id
_entity.type
_entity.pdbx_description
1 polymer ?
#
loop_
_entity_poly.entity_id
_entity_poly.type
_entity_poly.pdbx_seq_one_letter_code
_entity_poly.pdbx_strand_id
1 'polypeptide(L)'
;MEAETEAASIPNRRTFAKRCRKIRRALGEREIDLGATGSQDNNKLVSLLKCESRARRKCEDVSKRYAQCHAAIMGVGMFKGKRNCRNELASWLQCVTTP
;
A
#
# COMPACT_ATOMS: atom_id res chain seq x y z
N MET A 1 10.74 15.29 -22.54
CA MET A 1 10.53 13.83 -22.48
C MET A 1 9.86 13.55 -21.16
N GLU A 2 8.53 13.51 -21.21
CA GLU A 2 7.66 13.11 -20.12
C GLU A 2 7.74 11.58 -19.97
N ALA A 3 7.95 11.11 -18.74
CA ALA A 3 7.65 9.75 -18.32
C ALA A 3 7.51 9.77 -16.79
N GLU A 4 6.33 10.21 -16.39
CA GLU A 4 5.61 9.89 -15.15
C GLU A 4 6.36 8.95 -14.19
N THR A 5 7.17 9.52 -13.29
CA THR A 5 7.23 9.00 -11.93
C THR A 5 5.86 9.29 -11.33
N GLU A 6 4.91 8.40 -11.64
CA GLU A 6 3.61 8.32 -10.99
C GLU A 6 3.88 7.85 -9.55
N ALA A 7 4.43 8.79 -8.78
CA ALA A 7 4.54 8.76 -7.35
C ALA A 7 3.12 8.50 -6.86
N ALA A 8 2.93 7.40 -6.14
CA ALA A 8 1.70 7.13 -5.43
C ALA A 8 1.59 8.12 -4.25
N SER A 9 1.50 9.41 -4.54
CA SER A 9 1.09 10.45 -3.63
C SER A 9 -0.29 10.04 -3.15
N ILE A 10 -0.38 9.60 -1.89
CA ILE A 10 -1.65 9.21 -1.29
C ILE A 10 -2.56 10.42 -1.40
N PRO A 11 -3.66 10.38 -2.17
CA PRO A 11 -4.43 11.56 -2.43
C PRO A 11 -4.89 12.15 -1.11
N ASN A 12 -4.44 13.38 -0.83
CA ASN A 12 -4.80 14.09 0.39
C ASN A 12 -6.33 14.35 0.47
N ARG A 13 -7.06 14.07 -0.62
CA ARG A 13 -8.45 14.49 -0.87
C ARG A 13 -9.58 13.46 -0.65
N ARG A 14 -9.37 12.21 -0.21
CA ARG A 14 -10.50 11.26 -0.01
C ARG A 14 -10.48 10.46 1.31
N THR A 15 -11.67 9.98 1.70
CA THR A 15 -12.12 9.56 3.05
C THR A 15 -11.45 8.30 3.57
N PHE A 16 -10.30 8.44 4.21
CA PHE A 16 -9.80 7.41 5.13
C PHE A 16 -10.69 7.39 6.37
N ALA A 17 -10.94 6.20 6.93
CA ALA A 17 -11.66 6.04 8.18
C ALA A 17 -11.00 6.90 9.28
N LYS A 18 -11.82 7.61 10.07
CA LYS A 18 -11.35 8.52 11.15
C LYS A 18 -10.32 7.86 12.07
N ARG A 19 -10.48 6.55 12.32
CA ARG A 19 -9.58 5.73 13.15
C ARG A 19 -8.17 5.53 12.56
N CYS A 20 -8.02 5.56 11.24
CA CYS A 20 -6.74 5.37 10.55
C CYS A 20 -6.08 6.70 10.16
N ARG A 21 -6.81 7.83 10.34
CA ARG A 21 -6.34 9.19 10.06
C ARG A 21 -5.05 9.55 10.82
N LYS A 22 -4.86 9.02 12.04
CA LYS A 22 -3.61 9.17 12.82
C LYS A 22 -2.40 8.55 12.10
N ILE A 23 -2.54 7.34 11.57
CA ILE A 23 -1.47 6.63 10.86
C ILE A 23 -1.15 7.36 9.55
N ARG A 24 -2.18 7.81 8.82
CA ARG A 24 -1.99 8.62 7.61
C ARG A 24 -1.26 9.93 7.91
N ARG A 25 -1.60 10.61 9.01
CA ARG A 25 -0.91 11.83 9.44
C ARG A 25 0.56 11.57 9.79
N ALA A 26 0.89 10.40 10.31
CA ALA A 26 2.26 9.98 10.59
C ALA A 26 3.06 9.63 9.32
N LEU A 27 2.40 9.16 8.25
CA LEU A 27 3.00 9.03 6.92
C LEU A 27 3.22 10.38 6.24
N GLY A 28 2.32 11.35 6.49
CA GLY A 28 2.38 12.67 5.87
C GLY A 28 2.19 12.62 4.36
N GLU A 29 2.74 13.62 3.67
CA GLU A 29 2.82 13.70 2.20
C GLU A 29 4.16 13.13 1.69
N ARG A 30 4.75 12.19 2.43
CA ARG A 30 5.99 11.54 2.00
C ARG A 30 5.70 10.66 0.80
N GLU A 31 6.56 10.77 -0.20
CA GLU A 31 6.58 9.85 -1.33
C GLU A 31 7.00 8.46 -0.81
N ILE A 32 6.14 7.47 -1.00
CA ILE A 32 6.40 6.11 -0.54
C ILE A 32 6.73 5.28 -1.75
N ASP A 33 7.96 4.75 -1.76
CA ASP A 33 8.35 3.82 -2.80
C ASP A 33 7.60 2.48 -2.62
N LEU A 34 6.68 2.22 -3.55
CA LEU A 34 5.91 0.99 -3.58
C LEU A 34 6.74 -0.21 -4.05
N GLY A 35 7.91 0.01 -4.66
CA GLY A 35 8.85 -1.02 -5.09
C GLY A 35 9.76 -1.53 -3.97
N ALA A 36 10.00 -0.73 -2.94
CA ALA A 36 10.84 -1.03 -1.80
C ALA A 36 10.08 -1.87 -0.76
N THR A 37 9.80 -3.11 -1.13
CA THR A 37 9.09 -4.08 -0.28
C THR A 37 9.89 -4.34 0.99
N GLY A 38 9.26 -4.20 2.16
CA GLY A 38 9.92 -4.35 3.45
C GLY A 38 10.57 -3.08 4.02
N SER A 39 10.61 -1.97 3.27
CA SER A 39 11.12 -0.69 3.78
C SER A 39 10.24 -0.11 4.88
N GLN A 40 10.82 0.71 5.76
CA GLN A 40 10.12 1.29 6.91
C GLN A 40 8.88 2.10 6.49
N ASP A 41 8.96 2.88 5.41
CA ASP A 41 7.82 3.65 4.92
C ASP A 41 6.77 2.78 4.22
N ASN A 42 7.19 1.73 3.51
CA ASN A 42 6.28 0.72 2.96
C ASN A 42 5.51 0.02 4.09
N ASN A 43 6.17 -0.34 5.19
CA ASN A 43 5.54 -0.95 6.36
C ASN A 43 4.51 -0.02 7.05
N LYS A 44 4.80 1.28 7.12
CA LYS A 44 3.82 2.28 7.62
C LYS A 44 2.60 2.33 6.70
N LEU A 45 2.81 2.35 5.39
CA LEU A 45 1.73 2.36 4.39
C LEU A 45 0.84 1.12 4.51
N VAL A 46 1.44 -0.06 4.62
CA VAL A 46 0.73 -1.33 4.85
C VAL A 46 -0.11 -1.26 6.12
N SER A 47 0.43 -0.68 7.19
CA SER A 47 -0.30 -0.51 8.45
C SER A 47 -1.53 0.39 8.28
N LEU A 48 -1.42 1.47 7.50
CA LEU A 48 -2.55 2.33 7.13
C LEU A 48 -3.61 1.55 6.34
N LEU A 49 -3.19 0.85 5.28
CA LEU A 49 -4.09 0.06 4.43
C LEU A 49 -4.76 -1.09 5.17
N LYS A 50 -4.07 -1.71 6.12
CA LYS A 50 -4.62 -2.74 7.02
C LYS A 50 -5.70 -2.17 7.93
N CYS A 51 -5.52 -0.96 8.42
CA CYS A 51 -6.52 -0.27 9.22
C CYS A 51 -7.79 0.06 8.39
N GLU A 52 -7.59 0.52 7.15
CA GLU A 52 -8.67 0.88 6.21
C GLU A 52 -9.42 -0.32 5.65
N SER A 53 -8.73 -1.38 5.24
CA SER A 53 -9.34 -2.62 4.76
C SER A 53 -10.25 -3.24 5.83
N ARG A 54 -9.82 -3.25 7.10
CA ARG A 54 -10.67 -3.62 8.24
C ARG A 54 -11.88 -2.70 8.41
N ALA A 55 -11.86 -1.48 7.88
CA ALA A 55 -12.95 -0.51 8.02
C ALA A 55 -13.97 -0.67 6.90
N ARG A 56 -13.47 -0.90 5.68
CA ARG A 56 -14.27 -0.96 4.46
C ARG A 56 -14.73 -2.37 4.08
N ARG A 57 -14.12 -3.45 4.63
CA ARG A 57 -14.33 -4.89 4.32
C ARG A 57 -14.25 -5.31 2.84
N LYS A 58 -14.31 -4.37 1.88
CA LYS A 58 -14.27 -4.60 0.43
C LYS A 58 -12.88 -4.96 -0.13
N CYS A 59 -11.81 -4.61 0.60
CA CYS A 59 -10.44 -4.75 0.12
C CYS A 59 -9.69 -5.93 0.76
N GLU A 60 -10.41 -6.94 1.25
CA GLU A 60 -9.78 -8.10 1.90
C GLU A 60 -8.99 -8.96 0.90
N ASP A 61 -9.52 -9.17 -0.31
CA ASP A 61 -8.84 -9.94 -1.37
C ASP A 61 -7.51 -9.33 -1.80
N VAL A 62 -7.49 -8.01 -2.05
CA VAL A 62 -6.25 -7.29 -2.41
C VAL A 62 -5.26 -7.26 -1.25
N SER A 63 -5.73 -7.18 0.00
CA SER A 63 -4.88 -7.28 1.19
C SER A 63 -4.20 -8.66 1.28
N LYS A 64 -4.95 -9.74 1.01
CA LYS A 64 -4.40 -11.11 0.97
C LYS A 64 -3.32 -11.26 -0.11
N ARG A 65 -3.56 -10.73 -1.32
CA ARG A 65 -2.56 -10.76 -2.41
C ARG A 65 -1.28 -10.04 -2.03
N TYR A 66 -1.37 -8.86 -1.43
CA TYR A 66 -0.19 -8.15 -0.93
C TYR A 66 0.53 -8.96 0.15
N ALA A 67 -0.20 -9.51 1.13
CA ALA A 67 0.41 -10.30 2.20
C ALA A 67 1.16 -11.53 1.67
N GLN A 68 0.61 -12.22 0.67
CA GLN A 68 1.28 -13.34 0.00
C GLN A 68 2.57 -12.90 -0.70
N CYS A 69 2.52 -11.79 -1.43
CA CYS A 69 3.71 -11.24 -2.08
C CYS A 69 4.76 -10.82 -1.06
N HIS A 70 4.36 -10.05 -0.05
CA HIS A 70 5.27 -9.55 0.98
C HIS A 70 5.93 -10.69 1.75
N ALA A 71 5.18 -11.74 2.11
CA ALA A 71 5.73 -12.92 2.77
C ALA A 71 6.73 -13.67 1.88
N ALA A 72 6.43 -13.84 0.59
CA ALA A 72 7.35 -14.46 -0.36
C ALA A 72 8.67 -13.65 -0.48
N ILE A 73 8.56 -12.33 -0.71
CA ILE A 73 9.72 -11.44 -0.85
C ILE A 73 10.56 -11.40 0.44
N MET A 74 9.94 -11.30 1.62
CA MET A 74 10.65 -11.21 2.90
C MET A 74 11.28 -12.52 3.38
N GLY A 75 10.73 -13.67 2.98
CA GLY A 75 11.17 -14.98 3.48
C GLY A 75 12.02 -15.79 2.52
N VAL A 76 11.82 -15.65 1.20
CA VAL A 76 12.28 -16.67 0.25
C VAL A 76 12.61 -16.15 -1.16
N GLY A 77 12.41 -14.86 -1.44
CA GLY A 77 12.66 -14.25 -2.75
C GLY A 77 11.40 -14.06 -3.60
N MET A 78 11.50 -14.20 -4.92
CA MET A 78 10.55 -13.64 -5.89
C MET A 78 9.09 -14.15 -5.74
N PHE A 79 8.10 -13.26 -5.85
CA PHE A 79 6.68 -13.59 -5.94
C PHE A 79 6.20 -13.58 -7.39
N LYS A 80 5.78 -14.72 -7.95
CA LYS A 80 5.35 -14.85 -9.37
C LYS A 80 6.38 -14.27 -10.37
N GLY A 81 7.67 -14.48 -10.11
CA GLY A 81 8.76 -13.92 -10.92
C GLY A 81 9.04 -12.42 -10.70
N LYS A 82 8.35 -11.76 -9.76
CA LYS A 82 8.60 -10.36 -9.36
C LYS A 82 9.48 -10.30 -8.12
N ARG A 83 10.38 -9.31 -8.05
CA ARG A 83 11.23 -9.01 -6.88
C ARG A 83 10.62 -8.00 -5.91
N ASN A 84 9.44 -7.47 -6.23
CA ASN A 84 8.72 -6.52 -5.39
C ASN A 84 7.21 -6.70 -5.50
N CYS A 85 6.50 -6.10 -4.56
CA CYS A 85 5.04 -6.15 -4.43
C CYS A 85 4.36 -4.85 -4.84
N ARG A 86 4.99 -4.08 -5.75
CA ARG A 86 4.51 -2.75 -6.18
C ARG A 86 3.07 -2.80 -6.68
N ASN A 87 2.73 -3.77 -7.51
CA ASN A 87 1.42 -3.88 -8.14
C ASN A 87 0.32 -4.22 -7.14
N GLU A 88 0.61 -5.16 -6.25
CA GLU A 88 -0.31 -5.63 -5.21
C GLU A 88 -0.57 -4.50 -4.20
N LEU A 89 0.47 -3.73 -3.84
CA LEU A 89 0.35 -2.58 -2.94
C LEU A 89 -0.41 -1.42 -3.61
N ALA A 90 -0.13 -1.13 -4.87
CA ALA A 90 -0.86 -0.13 -5.66
C ALA A 90 -2.34 -0.51 -5.81
N SER A 91 -2.64 -1.80 -6.10
CA SER A 91 -4.01 -2.30 -6.18
C SER A 91 -4.75 -2.16 -4.84
N TRP A 92 -4.06 -2.42 -3.73
CA TRP A 92 -4.64 -2.25 -2.40
C TRP A 92 -4.92 -0.77 -2.09
N LEU A 93 -3.98 0.12 -2.41
CA LEU A 93 -4.17 1.57 -2.32
C LEU A 93 -5.37 2.03 -3.15
N GLN A 94 -5.48 1.57 -4.40
CA GLN A 94 -6.56 1.94 -5.28
C GLN A 94 -7.91 1.45 -4.74
N CYS A 95 -8.00 0.22 -4.22
CA CYS A 95 -9.21 -0.29 -3.61
C CYS A 95 -9.66 0.53 -2.39
N VAL A 96 -8.71 0.93 -1.55
CA VAL A 96 -9.01 1.71 -0.34
C VAL A 96 -9.40 3.16 -0.67
N THR A 97 -8.84 3.72 -1.74
CA THR A 97 -9.09 5.11 -2.18
C THR A 97 -10.31 5.24 -3.11
N THR A 98 -10.78 4.14 -3.70
CA THR A 98 -12.02 4.08 -4.47
C THR A 98 -13.23 4.17 -3.52
N PRO A 99 -14.22 5.05 -3.77
CA PRO A 99 -15.41 5.20 -2.94
C PRO A 99 -16.28 3.93 -2.89
#